data_AF-A0A2E4HM85-F1
#
_entry.id   AF-A0A2E4HM85-F1
#
_cell.length_a   1.000
_cell.length_b   1.000
_cell.length_c   1.000
_cell.angle_alpha   90.00
_cell.angle_beta   90.00
_cell.angle_gamma   90.00
#
_symmetry.space_group_name_H-M   'P 1'
#
loop_
_entity.id
_entity.type
_entity.pdbx_description
1 polymer ?
#
loop_
_entity_poly.entity_id
_entity_poly.type
_entity_poly.pdbx_seq_one_letter_code
_entity_poly.pdbx_strand_id
1 'polypeptide(L)' 'LIEKQISFIENSQIPIFPIEADFLKLQYGFSESRELGMALMKLEEFWINNSFQIDKKKVQNILKLK' A
#
# COMPACT_ATOMS: atom_id res chain seq x y z
N LEU A 1 26.87 -12.00 -11.39
CA LEU A 1 25.53 -11.36 -11.57
C LEU A 1 24.44 -12.11 -10.78
N ILE A 2 24.36 -13.45 -10.87
CA ILE A 2 23.38 -14.27 -10.12
C ILE A 2 23.59 -14.18 -8.61
N GLU A 3 24.84 -14.30 -8.13
CA GLU A 3 25.17 -14.22 -6.70
C GLU A 3 24.65 -12.92 -6.04
N LYS A 4 24.80 -11.78 -6.73
CA LYS A 4 24.29 -10.49 -6.25
C LYS A 4 22.77 -10.48 -6.07
N GLN A 5 22.02 -11.18 -6.93
CA GLN A 5 20.57 -11.27 -6.83
C GLN A 5 20.13 -12.19 -5.71
N ILE A 6 20.84 -13.31 -5.51
CA ILE A 6 20.59 -14.23 -4.38
C ILE A 6 20.83 -13.50 -3.07
N SER A 7 21.98 -12.85 -2.91
CA SER A 7 22.28 -12.08 -1.69
C SER A 7 21.29 -10.93 -1.48
N PHE A 8 20.79 -10.29 -2.53
CA PHE A 8 19.75 -9.28 -2.40
C PHE A 8 18.46 -9.87 -1.79
N ILE A 9 17.98 -11.01 -2.29
CA ILE A 9 16.76 -11.66 -1.79
C ILE A 9 16.95 -12.12 -0.35
N GLU A 10 18.08 -12.76 -0.04
CA GLU A 10 18.39 -13.26 1.31
C GLU A 10 18.45 -12.16 2.38
N ASN A 11 18.91 -10.97 2.00
CA ASN A 11 19.01 -9.82 2.90
C ASN A 11 17.80 -8.87 2.80
N SER A 12 16.84 -9.15 1.92
CA SER A 12 15.63 -8.33 1.79
C SER A 12 14.64 -8.65 2.88
N GLN A 13 14.02 -7.61 3.44
CA GLN A 13 12.90 -7.79 4.36
C GLN A 13 11.61 -8.02 3.58
N ILE A 14 10.72 -8.84 4.14
CA ILE A 14 9.37 -9.01 3.60
C ILE A 14 8.66 -7.66 3.74
N PRO A 15 8.18 -7.07 2.63
CA PRO A 15 7.53 -5.78 2.67
C PRO A 15 6.17 -5.89 3.41
N ILE A 16 5.88 -4.93 4.27
CA ILE A 16 4.62 -4.83 5.01
C ILE A 16 3.83 -3.66 4.43
N PHE A 17 2.55 -3.89 4.13
CA PHE A 17 1.70 -2.84 3.58
C PHE A 17 1.54 -1.68 4.58
N PRO A 18 1.92 -0.44 4.23
CA PRO A 18 2.10 0.63 5.21
C PRO A 18 0.83 1.45 5.52
N ILE A 19 -0.32 1.09 4.94
CA ILE A 19 -1.59 1.83 5.10
C ILE A 19 -2.58 0.97 5.89
N GLU A 20 -2.91 1.45 7.08
CA GLU A 20 -3.89 0.80 7.95
C GLU A 20 -5.31 1.33 7.68
N ALA A 21 -6.31 0.53 8.04
CA ALA A 21 -7.71 0.95 7.95
C ALA A 21 -7.98 2.24 8.74
N ASP A 22 -7.40 2.38 9.93
CA ASP A 22 -7.58 3.56 10.80
C ASP A 22 -7.04 4.85 10.17
N PHE A 23 -5.98 4.76 9.36
CA PHE A 23 -5.49 5.91 8.59
C PHE A 23 -6.58 6.42 7.63
N LEU A 24 -7.28 5.52 6.94
CA LEU A 24 -8.37 5.91 6.02
C LEU A 24 -9.58 6.46 6.77
N LYS A 25 -9.93 5.87 7.91
CA LYS A 25 -11.00 6.36 8.78
C LYS A 25 -10.71 7.78 9.28
N LEU A 26 -9.51 8.02 9.82
CA LEU A 26 -9.14 9.29 10.44
C LEU A 26 -8.86 10.40 9.42
N GLN A 27 -8.22 10.11 8.29
CA GLN A 27 -7.78 11.14 7.33
C GLN A 27 -8.80 11.42 6.23
N TYR A 28 -9.62 10.43 5.87
CA TYR A 28 -10.55 10.53 4.74
C TYR A 28 -12.00 10.23 5.12
N GLY A 29 -12.30 10.00 6.40
CA GLY A 29 -13.66 9.86 6.90
C GLY A 29 -14.35 8.56 6.48
N PHE A 30 -13.60 7.51 6.14
CA PHE A 30 -14.19 6.20 5.87
C PHE A 30 -14.86 5.63 7.13
N SER A 31 -16.00 4.96 6.93
CA SER A 31 -16.64 4.14 7.96
C SER A 31 -16.27 2.65 7.79
N GLU A 32 -16.58 1.84 8.79
CA GLU A 32 -16.43 0.39 8.71
C GLU A 32 -17.42 -0.18 7.69
N SER A 33 -17.00 -0.30 6.44
CA SER A 33 -17.88 -0.66 5.33
C SER A 33 -17.17 -1.43 4.22
N ARG A 34 -17.95 -1.91 3.25
CA ARG A 34 -17.42 -2.53 2.04
C ARG A 34 -16.57 -1.53 1.25
N GLU A 35 -16.93 -0.25 1.23
CA GLU A 35 -16.15 0.79 0.55
C GLU A 35 -14.74 0.93 1.15
N LEU A 36 -14.58 0.84 2.48
CA LEU A 36 -13.26 0.86 3.13
C LEU A 36 -12.41 -0.34 2.69
N GLY A 37 -12.99 -1.54 2.65
CA GLY A 37 -12.30 -2.74 2.16
C GLY A 37 -11.86 -2.61 0.69
N MET A 38 -12.73 -2.07 -0.17
CA MET A 38 -12.40 -1.81 -1.58
C MET A 38 -11.30 -0.75 -1.74
N ALA A 39 -11.28 0.28 -0.89
CA ALA A 39 -10.23 1.28 -0.89
C ALA A 39 -8.87 0.69 -0.48
N LEU A 40 -8.83 -0.15 0.56
CA LEU A 40 -7.62 -0.85 0.97
C LEU A 40 -7.10 -1.77 -0.14
N MET A 41 -7.97 -2.58 -0.74
CA MET A 41 -7.61 -3.49 -1.85
C MET A 41 -6.97 -2.73 -3.03
N LYS A 42 -7.56 -1.59 -3.43
CA LYS A 42 -7.01 -0.76 -4.52
C LYS A 42 -5.64 -0.16 -4.18
N LEU A 43 -5.41 0.19 -2.91
CA LEU A 43 -4.11 0.70 -2.45
C LEU A 43 -3.07 -0.41 -2.38
N GLU A 44 -3.44 -1.62 -1.96
CA GLU A 44 -2.57 -2.80 -1.97
C GLU A 44 -2.16 -3.18 -3.40
N GLU A 45 -3.11 -3.21 -4.34
CA GLU A 45 -2.82 -3.44 -5.76
C GLU A 45 -1.84 -2.41 -6.30
N PHE A 46 -2.04 -1.13 -6.00
CA PHE A 46 -1.10 -0.08 -6.40
C PHE A 46 0.29 -0.32 -5.79
N TRP A 47 0.35 -0.63 -4.49
CA TRP A 47 1.60 -0.85 -3.77
C TRP A 47 2.40 -2.02 -4.35
N ILE A 48 1.76 -3.16 -4.61
CA ILE A 48 2.39 -4.33 -5.25
C ILE A 48 2.91 -3.97 -6.66
N ASN A 49 2.07 -3.30 -7.46
CA ASN A 49 2.44 -2.92 -8.83
C ASN A 49 3.54 -1.84 -8.90
N ASN A 50 3.78 -1.11 -7.80
CA ASN A 50 4.82 -0.08 -7.70
C ASN A 50 6.02 -0.56 -6.87
N SER A 51 6.35 -1.86 -6.94
CA SER A 51 7.53 -2.44 -6.26
C SER A 51 7.51 -2.22 -4.75
N PHE A 52 6.35 -2.38 -4.13
CA PHE A 52 6.13 -2.18 -2.70
C PHE A 52 6.43 -0.75 -2.22
N GLN A 53 6.26 0.24 -3.11
CA GLN A 53 6.40 1.66 -2.78
C GLN A 53 5.05 2.37 -2.87
N ILE A 54 4.70 3.09 -1.80
CA ILE A 54 3.50 3.94 -1.77
C ILE A 54 3.75 5.12 -0.84
N ASP A 55 3.37 6.32 -1.30
CA ASP A 55 3.41 7.53 -0.49
C ASP A 55 2.01 7.83 0.04
N LYS A 56 1.87 7.94 1.36
CA LYS A 56 0.61 8.26 2.03
C LYS A 56 -0.02 9.56 1.52
N LYS A 57 0.79 10.52 1.05
CA LYS A 57 0.33 11.79 0.45
C LYS A 57 -0.38 11.59 -0.90
N LYS A 58 -0.12 10.49 -1.60
CA LYS A 58 -0.74 10.16 -2.90
C LYS A 58 -2.02 9.35 -2.76
N VAL A 59 -2.39 8.93 -1.54
CA VAL A 59 -3.58 8.09 -1.29
C VAL A 59 -4.85 8.73 -1.84
N GLN A 60 -5.05 10.04 -1.61
CA GLN A 60 -6.17 10.78 -2.18
C GLN A 60 -6.26 10.63 -3.71
N ASN A 61 -5.12 10.77 -4.39
CA ASN A 61 -5.03 10.68 -5.85
C ASN A 61 -5.26 9.25 -6.37
N ILE A 62 -4.69 8.24 -5.68
CA ILE A 62 -4.85 6.83 -6.05
C ILE A 62 -6.31 6.41 -5.90
N LEU A 63 -6.94 6.79 -4.78
CA LEU A 63 -8.35 6.52 -4.52
C LEU A 63 -9.29 7.39 -5.35
N LYS A 64 -8.80 8.46 -5.98
CA LYS A 64 -9.59 9.45 -6.73
C LYS A 64 -10.67 10.10 -5.85
N LEU A 65 -10.32 10.39 -4.60
CA LEU A 65 -11.20 11.11 -3.67
C LEU A 65 -11.25 12.58 -4.10
N LYS A 66 -12.45 13.16 -4.07
CA LYS A 66 -12.70 14.58 -4.40
C LYS A 66 -12.30 15.50 -3.25
#